data_AF-A0A7T3REK3-F1
#
_entry.id   AF-A0A7T3REK3-F1
#
_cell.length_a   1.000
_cell.length_b   1.000
_cell.length_c   1.000
_cell.angle_alpha   90.00
_cell.angle_beta   90.00
_cell.angle_gamma   90.00
#
_symmetry.space_group_name_H-M   'P 1'
#
loop_
_entity.id
_entity.type
_entity.pdbx_description
1 polymer ?
#
loop_
_entity_poly.entity_id
_entity_poly.type
_entity_poly.pdbx_seq_one_letter_code
_entity_poly.pdbx_strand_id
1 'polypeptide(L)'
;MTDNEYLKGLQEKREHVIKFLEPKMKAFGIDDWDYIVKDNLQRETLRIGNIFIATSMNSDSAIEKELIGYLFVAVWLHGRSLPFKTQTTNRICQYWIDEKRCIENGFIEKPKITYEDSGARE
;
A
#
# COMPACT_ATOMS: atom_id res chain seq x y z
N MET A 1 7.94 16.98 -21.80
CA MET A 1 8.38 16.07 -20.72
C MET A 1 8.65 14.74 -21.39
N THR A 2 9.90 14.33 -21.44
CA THR A 2 10.27 13.02 -21.98
C THR A 2 9.95 11.94 -20.95
N ASP A 3 9.65 10.71 -21.37
CA ASP A 3 9.31 9.61 -20.47
C ASP A 3 10.40 9.36 -19.39
N ASN A 4 11.65 9.66 -19.72
CA ASN A 4 12.81 9.57 -18.81
C ASN A 4 12.78 10.61 -17.67
N GLU A 5 12.41 11.85 -17.96
CA GLU A 5 12.27 12.91 -16.93
C GLU A 5 11.12 12.59 -15.96
N TYR A 6 10.04 12.02 -16.48
CA TYR A 6 8.88 11.63 -15.67
C TYR A 6 9.22 10.47 -14.72
N LEU A 7 9.89 9.44 -15.21
CA LEU A 7 10.37 8.32 -14.39
C LEU A 7 11.32 8.77 -13.28
N LYS A 8 12.20 9.73 -13.58
CA LYS A 8 13.09 10.32 -12.58
C LYS A 8 12.31 11.04 -11.48
N GLY A 9 11.34 11.89 -11.84
CA GLY A 9 10.49 12.58 -10.85
C GLY A 9 9.69 11.61 -9.97
N LEU A 10 9.27 10.48 -10.54
CA LEU A 10 8.61 9.39 -9.81
C LEU A 10 9.54 8.72 -8.77
N GLN A 11 10.81 8.51 -9.10
CA GLN A 11 11.80 7.98 -8.15
C GLN A 11 12.13 8.98 -7.04
N GLU A 12 12.31 10.26 -7.36
CA GLU A 12 12.52 11.32 -6.38
C GLU A 12 11.34 11.43 -5.39
N LYS A 13 10.12 11.32 -5.90
CA LYS A 13 8.91 11.27 -5.08
C LYS A 13 8.90 10.05 -4.15
N ARG A 14 9.29 8.87 -4.64
CA ARG A 14 9.41 7.66 -3.80
C ARG A 14 10.33 7.89 -2.61
N GLU A 15 11.53 8.40 -2.84
CA GLU A 15 12.49 8.66 -1.78
C GLU A 15 11.95 9.68 -0.76
N HIS A 16 11.29 10.73 -1.25
CA HIS A 16 10.66 11.74 -0.41
C HIS A 16 9.56 11.15 0.47
N VAL A 17 8.64 10.38 -0.11
CA VAL A 17 7.54 9.74 0.61
C VAL A 17 8.05 8.75 1.64
N ILE A 18 9.09 7.97 1.32
CA ILE A 18 9.70 7.04 2.27
C ILE A 18 10.24 7.80 3.48
N LYS A 19 11.04 8.86 3.27
CA LYS A 19 11.55 9.71 4.35
C LYS A 19 10.43 10.36 5.18
N PHE A 20 9.34 10.73 4.53
CA PHE A 20 8.17 11.33 5.19
C PHE A 20 7.40 10.32 6.06
N LEU A 21 7.24 9.07 5.60
CA LEU A 21 6.44 8.05 6.28
C LEU A 21 7.25 7.24 7.30
N GLU A 22 8.53 7.01 7.08
CA GLU A 22 9.39 6.17 7.93
C GLU A 22 9.25 6.47 9.43
N PRO A 23 9.39 7.73 9.91
CA PRO A 23 9.24 8.01 11.34
C PRO A 23 7.81 7.72 11.86
N LYS A 24 6.79 7.86 11.00
CA LYS A 24 5.39 7.60 11.37
C LYS A 24 5.13 6.10 11.45
N MET A 25 5.55 5.33 10.45
CA MET A 25 5.44 3.87 10.43
C MET A 25 6.15 3.26 11.64
N LYS A 26 7.37 3.72 11.93
CA LYS A 26 8.14 3.30 13.11
C LYS A 26 7.43 3.62 14.43
N ALA A 27 6.80 4.80 14.54
CA ALA A 27 6.06 5.18 15.75
C ALA A 27 4.87 4.24 16.04
N PHE A 28 4.30 3.61 15.00
CA PHE A 28 3.22 2.63 15.11
C PHE A 28 3.69 1.17 15.07
N GLY A 29 5.01 0.90 15.04
CA GLY A 29 5.56 -0.45 14.96
C GLY A 29 5.24 -1.18 13.65
N ILE A 30 5.11 -0.42 12.55
CA ILE A 30 4.85 -0.96 11.21
C ILE A 30 6.19 -1.10 10.49
N ASP A 31 6.70 -2.32 10.42
CA ASP A 31 7.99 -2.62 9.75
C ASP A 31 7.80 -3.15 8.32
N ASP A 32 6.69 -3.85 8.06
CA ASP A 32 6.39 -4.45 6.75
C ASP A 32 5.60 -3.48 5.85
N TRP A 33 6.28 -2.49 5.28
CA TRP A 33 5.68 -1.53 4.35
C TRP A 33 6.64 -1.11 3.24
N ASP A 34 6.12 -0.56 2.14
CA ASP A 34 6.92 0.07 1.08
C ASP A 34 6.08 1.11 0.32
N TYR A 35 6.74 2.05 -0.36
CA TYR A 35 6.11 2.92 -1.35
C TYR A 35 6.56 2.49 -2.75
N ILE A 36 5.64 1.85 -3.46
CA ILE A 36 5.88 1.24 -4.77
C ILE A 36 5.59 2.27 -5.85
N VAL A 37 6.54 2.46 -6.76
CA VAL A 37 6.37 3.32 -7.94
C VAL A 37 6.60 2.52 -9.22
N LYS A 38 5.66 2.60 -10.15
CA LYS A 38 5.65 1.84 -11.42
C LYS A 38 5.33 2.74 -12.62
N ASP A 39 5.76 2.32 -13.80
CA ASP A 39 5.54 3.02 -15.06
C ASP A 39 4.20 2.67 -15.76
N ASN A 40 3.18 2.25 -15.00
CA ASN A 40 1.90 1.79 -15.55
C ASN A 40 0.72 2.69 -15.11
N LEU A 41 -0.52 2.20 -15.13
CA LEU A 41 -1.72 3.01 -14.86
C LEU A 41 -1.85 3.45 -13.39
N GLN A 42 -1.49 2.60 -12.43
CA GLN A 42 -1.39 2.99 -11.02
C GLN A 42 0.08 3.14 -10.63
N ARG A 43 0.57 4.36 -10.83
CA ARG A 43 1.99 4.68 -10.77
C ARG A 43 2.55 4.68 -9.38
N GLU A 44 1.70 4.86 -8.37
CA GLU A 44 2.12 5.00 -6.99
C GLU A 44 1.17 4.27 -6.05
N THR A 45 1.73 3.41 -5.19
CA THR A 45 0.99 2.58 -4.25
C THR A 45 1.71 2.53 -2.90
N LEU A 46 0.99 2.81 -1.82
CA LEU A 46 1.45 2.53 -0.46
C LEU A 46 1.09 1.09 -0.10
N ARG A 47 2.09 0.24 0.14
CA ARG A 47 1.91 -1.13 0.64
C ARG A 47 2.15 -1.18 2.13
N ILE A 48 1.23 -1.77 2.89
CA ILE A 48 1.40 -2.11 4.31
C ILE A 48 0.95 -3.56 4.49
N GLY A 49 1.88 -4.48 4.75
CA GLY A 49 1.61 -5.91 4.74
C GLY A 49 1.06 -6.37 3.39
N ASN A 50 -0.14 -6.97 3.43
CA ASN A 50 -0.89 -7.42 2.25
C ASN A 50 -1.91 -6.39 1.74
N ILE A 51 -1.95 -5.20 2.34
CA ILE A 51 -2.84 -4.11 1.94
C ILE A 51 -2.09 -3.17 1.01
N PHE A 52 -2.68 -2.91 -0.16
CA PHE A 52 -2.17 -2.00 -1.16
C PHE A 52 -3.13 -0.82 -1.28
N ILE A 53 -2.62 0.40 -1.23
CA ILE A 53 -3.43 1.61 -1.26
C ILE A 53 -2.97 2.47 -2.42
N ALA A 54 -3.87 2.75 -3.37
CA ALA A 54 -3.56 3.60 -4.50
C ALA A 54 -3.34 5.05 -4.05
N THR A 55 -2.16 5.60 -4.34
CA THR A 55 -1.76 6.96 -3.94
C THR A 55 -1.26 7.80 -5.11
N SER A 56 -1.65 7.45 -6.33
CA SER A 56 -1.21 8.12 -7.55
C SER A 56 -1.61 9.60 -7.55
N MET A 57 -0.63 10.48 -7.79
CA MET A 57 -0.77 11.94 -7.76
C MET A 57 -1.13 12.54 -6.39
N ASN A 58 -1.05 11.76 -5.31
CA ASN A 58 -1.31 12.28 -3.97
C ASN A 58 -0.19 13.17 -3.45
N SER A 59 -0.57 14.13 -2.62
CA SER A 59 0.34 14.87 -1.74
C SER A 59 0.68 14.06 -0.49
N ASP A 60 1.72 14.47 0.24
CA ASP A 60 2.11 13.86 1.52
C ASP A 60 0.94 13.77 2.50
N SER A 61 0.13 14.82 2.60
CA SER A 61 -1.07 14.84 3.47
C SER A 61 -2.14 13.85 3.04
N ALA A 62 -2.31 13.61 1.73
CA ALA A 62 -3.25 12.61 1.25
C ALA A 62 -2.73 11.18 1.56
N ILE A 63 -1.43 10.93 1.39
CA ILE A 63 -0.80 9.66 1.77
C ILE A 63 -0.90 9.43 3.29
N GLU A 64 -0.68 10.47 4.09
CA GLU A 64 -0.82 10.40 5.55
C GLU A 64 -2.25 10.07 5.98
N LYS A 65 -3.26 10.63 5.31
CA LYS A 65 -4.66 10.28 5.56
C LYS A 65 -4.97 8.81 5.27
N GLU A 66 -4.35 8.23 4.22
CA GLU A 66 -4.47 6.80 3.95
C GLU A 66 -3.81 5.95 5.05
N LEU A 67 -2.63 6.35 5.56
CA LEU A 67 -2.01 5.71 6.72
C LEU A 67 -2.91 5.80 7.97
N ILE A 68 -3.48 6.98 8.25
CA ILE A 68 -4.43 7.14 9.37
C ILE A 68 -5.66 6.26 9.16
N GLY A 69 -6.17 6.16 7.94
CA GLY A 69 -7.26 5.26 7.57
C GLY A 69 -6.91 3.80 7.85
N TYR A 70 -5.69 3.39 7.49
CA TYR A 70 -5.17 2.06 7.80
C TYR A 70 -5.15 1.81 9.31
N LEU A 71 -4.55 2.71 10.09
CA LEU A 71 -4.50 2.58 11.55
C LEU A 71 -5.90 2.52 12.17
N PHE A 72 -6.84 3.33 11.65
CA PHE A 72 -8.22 3.31 12.14
C PHE A 72 -8.91 1.97 11.86
N VAL A 73 -8.86 1.48 10.61
CA VAL A 73 -9.61 0.28 10.20
C VAL A 73 -8.91 -1.01 10.65
N ALA A 74 -7.61 -1.14 10.38
CA ALA A 74 -6.86 -2.36 10.60
C ALA A 74 -6.42 -2.54 12.06
N VAL A 75 -6.17 -1.45 12.79
CA VAL A 75 -5.67 -1.51 14.19
C VAL A 75 -6.79 -1.17 15.18
N TRP A 76 -7.38 0.02 15.09
CA TRP A 76 -8.30 0.51 16.12
C TRP A 76 -9.68 -0.17 16.06
N LEU A 77 -10.24 -0.35 14.87
CA LEU A 77 -11.58 -0.91 14.66
C LEU A 77 -11.59 -2.45 14.72
N HIS A 78 -10.41 -3.08 14.76
CA HIS A 78 -10.28 -4.52 14.87
C HIS A 78 -10.96 -5.05 16.14
N GLY A 79 -11.93 -5.94 15.99
CA GLY A 79 -12.71 -6.48 17.10
C GLY A 79 -13.70 -5.49 17.75
N ARG A 80 -13.88 -4.29 17.20
CA ARG A 80 -14.79 -3.26 17.74
C ARG A 80 -16.03 -3.05 16.87
N SER A 81 -17.10 -2.59 17.51
CA SER A 81 -18.33 -2.12 16.88
C SER A 81 -18.32 -0.60 16.76
N LEU A 82 -18.82 -0.08 15.63
CA LEU A 82 -18.94 1.34 15.36
C LEU A 82 -20.31 1.58 14.69
N PRO A 83 -21.07 2.62 15.10
CA PRO A 83 -22.20 3.08 14.31
C PRO A 83 -21.75 3.43 12.88
N PHE A 84 -22.54 3.05 11.87
CA PHE A 84 -22.20 3.25 10.45
C PHE A 84 -20.87 2.61 10.00
N LYS A 85 -20.42 1.54 10.69
CA LYS A 85 -19.17 0.82 10.39
C LYS A 85 -18.97 0.61 8.90
N THR A 86 -19.96 0.05 8.21
CA THR A 86 -19.88 -0.27 6.79
C THR A 86 -19.65 0.97 5.91
N GLN A 87 -20.40 2.06 6.14
CA GLN A 87 -20.25 3.29 5.37
C GLN A 87 -18.87 3.93 5.62
N THR A 88 -18.43 3.96 6.89
CA THR A 88 -17.13 4.49 7.28
C THR A 88 -15.99 3.69 6.67
N THR A 89 -16.02 2.35 6.77
CA THR A 89 -14.96 1.50 6.19
C THR A 89 -14.95 1.59 4.66
N ASN A 90 -16.12 1.60 4.00
CA ASN A 90 -16.16 1.71 2.54
C ASN A 90 -15.57 3.03 2.05
N ARG A 91 -15.79 4.13 2.79
CA ARG A 91 -15.25 5.44 2.42
C ARG A 91 -13.73 5.49 2.62
N ILE A 92 -13.24 4.94 3.73
CA ILE A 92 -11.80 4.88 4.03
C ILE A 92 -11.08 3.97 3.05
N CYS A 93 -11.62 2.77 2.81
CA CYS A 93 -10.98 1.73 2.01
C CYS A 93 -11.23 1.85 0.49
N GLN A 94 -11.83 2.95 0.00
CA GLN A 94 -12.25 3.06 -1.40
C GLN A 94 -11.09 2.97 -2.42
N TYR A 95 -9.87 3.24 -1.98
CA TYR A 95 -8.64 3.15 -2.77
C TYR A 95 -7.76 1.96 -2.39
N TRP A 96 -8.25 1.09 -1.50
CA TRP A 96 -7.54 -0.11 -1.10
C TRP A 96 -7.79 -1.20 -2.12
N ILE A 97 -6.73 -1.91 -2.45
CA ILE A 97 -6.67 -2.91 -3.49
C ILE A 97 -6.23 -4.19 -2.81
N ASP A 98 -6.96 -5.26 -3.08
CA ASP A 98 -6.55 -6.59 -2.63
C ASP A 98 -5.33 -7.06 -3.43
N GLU A 99 -4.48 -7.87 -2.80
CA GLU A 99 -3.26 -8.41 -3.40
C GLU A 99 -3.55 -9.15 -4.72
N LYS A 100 -4.69 -9.86 -4.80
CA LYS A 100 -5.10 -10.58 -6.01
C LYS A 100 -5.31 -9.61 -7.18
N ARG A 101 -6.02 -8.51 -6.99
CA ARG A 101 -6.19 -7.43 -7.96
C ARG A 101 -4.86 -6.76 -8.28
N CYS A 102 -3.96 -6.61 -7.31
CA CYS A 102 -2.62 -6.11 -7.58
C CYS A 102 -1.82 -7.04 -8.51
N ILE A 103 -1.92 -8.36 -8.34
CA ILE A 103 -1.28 -9.34 -9.23
C ILE A 103 -1.96 -9.35 -10.61
N GLU A 104 -3.30 -9.41 -10.65
CA GLU A 104 -4.09 -9.44 -11.90
C GLU A 104 -3.84 -8.20 -12.77
N ASN A 105 -3.65 -7.03 -12.15
CA ASN A 105 -3.38 -5.78 -12.84
C ASN A 105 -1.89 -5.44 -12.98
N GLY A 106 -0.98 -6.35 -12.56
CA GLY A 106 0.47 -6.17 -12.70
C GLY A 106 1.10 -5.11 -11.77
N PHE A 107 0.39 -4.70 -10.71
CA PHE A 107 0.88 -3.77 -9.68
C PHE A 107 1.94 -4.41 -8.79
N ILE A 108 1.99 -5.73 -8.68
CA ILE A 108 3.05 -6.50 -8.03
C ILE A 108 3.37 -7.75 -8.86
N GLU A 109 4.62 -8.21 -8.83
CA GLU A 109 4.97 -9.48 -9.46
C GLU A 109 4.31 -10.63 -8.70
N LYS A 110 3.86 -11.66 -9.43
CA LYS A 110 3.33 -12.85 -8.81
C LYS A 110 4.43 -13.49 -7.96
N PRO A 111 4.20 -13.80 -6.67
CA PRO A 111 5.22 -14.47 -5.88
C PRO A 111 5.65 -15.74 -6.60
N LYS A 112 6.97 -15.89 -6.80
CA LYS A 112 7.53 -17.16 -7.29
C LYS A 112 7.21 -18.20 -6.23
N ILE A 113 6.23 -19.06 -6.51
CA ILE A 113 5.97 -20.23 -5.68
C ILE A 113 7.21 -21.11 -5.80
N THR A 114 8.14 -21.01 -4.85
CA THR A 114 9.17 -22.02 -4.67
C THR A 114 8.50 -23.21 -4.00
N TYR A 115 8.20 -24.24 -4.78
CA TYR A 115 7.82 -25.54 -4.26
C TYR A 115 9.05 -26.20 -3.61
N GLU A 116 9.44 -25.69 -2.46
CA GLU A 116 10.46 -26.30 -1.58
C GLU A 116 9.87 -26.45 -0.18
N ASP A 117 8.68 -27.08 -0.05
CA ASP A 117 8.25 -27.71 1.22
C ASP A 117 6.95 -28.53 1.11
N SER A 118 6.80 -29.28 0.02
CA SER A 118 5.98 -30.49 0.04
C SER A 118 6.90 -31.69 -0.22
N GLY A 119 7.87 -31.88 0.68
CA GLY A 119 8.45 -33.20 0.87
C GLY A 119 7.28 -34.13 1.19
N ALA A 120 6.94 -34.97 0.22
CA ALA A 120 6.06 -36.10 0.40
C ALA A 120 6.54 -36.86 1.64
N ARG A 121 5.77 -36.80 2.72
CA ARG A 121 5.85 -37.82 3.75
C ARG A 121 5.12 -39.03 3.21
N GLU A 122 5.88 -40.11 3.16
CA GLU A 122 5.56 -41.48 2.74
C GLU A 122 4.24 -42.01 3.31
#